data_AF-A0A356MNT4-F1
#
_entry.id   AF-A0A356MNT4-F1
#
_cell.length_a   1.000
_cell.length_b   1.000
_cell.length_c   1.000
_cell.angle_alpha   90.00
_cell.angle_beta   90.00
_cell.angle_gamma   90.00
#
_symmetry.space_group_name_H-M   'P 1'
#
loop_
_entity.id
_entity.type
_entity.pdbx_description
1 polymer ?
#
loop_
_entity_poly.entity_id
_entity_poly.type
_entity_poly.pdbx_seq_one_letter_code
_entity_poly.pdbx_strand_id
1 'polypeptide(L)'
;MKNFFNQILNIWKHEELRQKLGITLGLILVYRVGSFIVIPGVNSDVLAEQMAQSGSGGLGNLLSLFTGGAFTRASIFALGIM
;
A
#
# COMPACT_ATOMS: atom_id res chain seq x y z
N MET A 1 14.49 11.83 24.22
CA MET A 1 14.01 12.19 22.87
C MET A 1 15.09 12.71 21.92
N LYS A 2 16.11 13.46 22.36
CA LYS A 2 17.20 13.97 21.48
C LYS A 2 17.94 12.89 20.68
N ASN A 3 18.07 11.69 21.24
CA ASN A 3 18.78 10.58 20.62
C ASN A 3 18.07 10.03 19.36
N PHE A 4 16.74 10.08 19.29
CA PHE A 4 15.97 9.57 18.15
C PHE A 4 16.13 10.48 16.92
N PHE A 5 16.10 11.79 17.15
CA PHE A 5 16.36 12.80 16.12
C PHE A 5 17.79 12.73 15.58
N ASN A 6 18.77 12.48 16.46
CA ASN A 6 20.16 12.29 16.06
C ASN A 6 20.37 11.01 15.23
N GLN A 7 19.61 9.94 15.49
CA GLN A 7 19.66 8.74 14.64
C GLN A 7 19.10 9.00 13.25
N ILE A 8 17.99 9.74 13.12
CA ILE A 8 17.43 10.14 11.83
C ILE A 8 18.41 11.03 11.04
N LEU A 9 19.09 11.96 11.72
CA LEU A 9 20.16 12.78 11.13
C LEU A 9 21.39 11.95 10.72
N ASN A 10 21.73 10.90 11.46
CA ASN A 10 22.83 10.00 11.11
C ASN A 10 22.50 9.12 9.89
N ILE A 11 21.24 8.69 9.73
CA ILE A 11 20.77 7.97 8.52
C ILE A 11 21.03 8.84 7.28
N TRP A 12 20.84 10.16 7.39
CA TRP A 12 21.11 11.11 6.31
C TRP A 12 22.60 11.39 6.04
N LYS A 13 23.47 11.17 7.03
CA LYS A 13 24.93 11.29 6.87
C LYS A 13 25.56 10.09 6.15
N HIS A 14 24.97 8.91 6.28
CA HIS A 14 25.48 7.71 5.63
C HIS A 14 24.87 7.53 4.24
N GLU A 15 25.71 7.67 3.20
CA GLU A 15 25.28 7.60 1.80
C GLU A 15 24.61 6.26 1.44
N GLU A 16 25.12 5.15 1.98
CA GLU A 16 24.56 3.81 1.77
C GLU A 16 23.13 3.69 2.33
N LEU A 17 22.87 4.27 3.51
CA LEU A 17 21.55 4.27 4.15
C LEU A 17 20.55 5.13 3.38
N ARG A 18 20.97 6.32 2.92
CA ARG A 18 20.15 7.19 2.08
C ARG A 18 19.80 6.52 0.74
N GLN A 19 20.74 5.82 0.12
CA GLN A 19 20.51 5.10 -1.13
C GLN A 19 19.50 3.95 -0.96
N LYS A 20 19.67 3.13 0.08
CA LYS A 20 18.71 2.04 0.39
C LYS A 20 17.32 2.58 0.70
N LEU A 21 17.23 3.65 1.50
CA LEU A 21 15.95 4.29 1.79
C LEU A 21 15.28 4.84 0.53
N GLY A 22 16.05 5.46 -0.38
CA GLY A 22 15.56 5.94 -1.66
C GLY A 22 15.03 4.82 -2.58
N ILE A 23 15.74 3.69 -2.65
CA ILE A 23 15.30 2.51 -3.42
C ILE A 23 13.99 1.95 -2.85
N THR A 24 13.91 1.76 -1.53
CA THR A 24 12.71 1.24 -0.87
C THR A 24 11.53 2.18 -1.05
N LEU A 25 11.71 3.49 -0.89
CA LEU A 25 10.66 4.47 -1.13
C LEU A 25 10.22 4.49 -2.59
N GLY A 26 11.16 4.35 -3.54
CA GLY A 26 10.86 4.24 -4.96
C GLY A 26 10.00 3.02 -5.29
N LEU A 27 10.34 1.86 -4.74
CA LEU A 27 9.54 0.63 -4.89
C LEU A 27 8.13 0.78 -4.31
N ILE A 28 7.98 1.39 -3.14
CA ILE A 28 6.67 1.68 -2.54
C ILE A 28 5.85 2.62 -3.44
N LEU A 29 6.50 3.60 -4.07
CA LEU A 29 5.84 4.53 -4.98
C LEU A 29 5.31 3.81 -6.23
N VAL A 30 6.11 2.91 -6.82
CA VAL A 30 5.69 2.06 -7.95
C VAL A 30 4.52 1.16 -7.56
N TYR A 31 4.60 0.50 -6.40
CA TYR A 31 3.48 -0.29 -5.86
C TYR A 31 2.22 0.57 -5.70
N ARG A 32 2.38 1.81 -5.19
CA ARG A 32 1.25 2.71 -5.00
C ARG A 32 0.59 3.08 -6.32
N VAL A 33 1.37 3.43 -7.34
CA VAL A 33 0.84 3.70 -8.69
C VAL A 33 0.12 2.48 -9.24
N GLY A 34 0.71 1.30 -9.10
CA GLY A 34 0.12 0.03 -9.50
C GLY A 34 -1.23 -0.26 -8.83
N SER A 35 -1.36 0.05 -7.54
CA SER A 35 -2.60 -0.14 -6.77
C SER A 35 -3.75 0.81 -7.19
N PHE A 36 -3.46 1.85 -7.98
CA PHE A 36 -4.47 2.72 -8.58
C PHE A 36 -4.89 2.27 -9.98
N ILE A 37 -4.13 1.39 -10.64
CA ILE A 37 -4.48 0.89 -11.97
C ILE A 37 -5.49 -0.24 -11.78
N VAL A 38 -6.73 0.02 -12.19
CA VAL A 38 -7.83 -0.95 -12.16
C VAL A 38 -7.73 -1.95 -13.30
N ILE A 39 -8.10 -3.20 -13.05
CA ILE A 39 -8.12 -4.24 -14.07
C ILE A 39 -9.31 -3.97 -15.01
N PRO A 40 -9.10 -3.86 -16.33
CA PRO A 40 -10.19 -3.68 -17.27
C PRO A 40 -11.10 -4.92 -17.27
N GLY A 41 -12.40 -4.71 -17.08
CA GLY A 41 -13.40 -5.79 -17.02
C GLY A 41 -13.91 -6.13 -15.62
N VAL A 42 -13.38 -5.52 -14.56
CA VAL A 42 -13.95 -5.62 -13.20
C VAL A 42 -14.67 -4.33 -12.85
N ASN A 43 -15.91 -4.44 -12.36
CA ASN A 43 -16.69 -3.30 -11.91
C ASN A 43 -16.31 -2.97 -10.45
N SER A 44 -15.45 -1.96 -10.27
CA SER A 44 -14.98 -1.51 -8.95
C SER A 44 -16.10 -1.01 -8.06
N ASP A 45 -17.17 -0.46 -8.64
CA ASP A 45 -18.28 0.12 -7.89
C ASP A 45 -19.14 -0.97 -7.24
N VAL A 46 -19.40 -2.06 -7.98
CA VAL A 46 -20.12 -3.23 -7.45
C VAL A 46 -19.31 -3.93 -6.35
N LEU A 47 -17.98 -4.01 -6.51
CA LEU A 47 -17.10 -4.59 -5.50
C LEU A 47 -17.05 -3.74 -4.23
N ALA A 48 -16.99 -2.42 -4.40
CA ALA A 48 -17.03 -1.46 -3.28
C ALA A 48 -18.38 -1.49 -2.55
N GLU A 49 -19.50 -1.59 -3.28
CA GLU A 49 -20.83 -1.73 -2.69
C GLU A 49 -21.01 -3.05 -1.94
N GLN A 50 -20.59 -4.19 -2.51
CA GLN A 50 -20.62 -5.46 -1.80
C GLN A 50 -19.75 -5.44 -0.54
N MET A 51 -18.60 -4.76 -0.60
CA MET A 51 -17.71 -4.61 0.55
C MET A 51 -18.31 -3.73 1.64
N ALA A 52 -19.02 -2.66 1.26
CA ALA A 52 -19.74 -1.80 2.19
C ALA A 52 -20.95 -2.51 2.83
N GLN A 53 -21.65 -3.36 2.08
CA GLN A 53 -22.81 -4.12 2.56
C GLN A 53 -22.41 -5.31 3.46
N SER A 54 -21.22 -5.87 3.30
CA SER A 54 -20.75 -7.05 4.05
C SER A 54 -20.39 -6.76 5.53
N GLY A 55 -20.54 -5.51 6.00
CA GLY A 55 -20.26 -5.11 7.37
C GLY A 55 -18.76 -5.04 7.69
N SER A 56 -18.40 -4.22 8.68
CA SER A 56 -17.02 -3.86 9.04
C SER A 56 -16.11 -5.03 9.50
N GLY A 57 -16.62 -6.25 9.58
CA GLY A 57 -15.90 -7.45 10.04
C GLY A 57 -15.75 -8.59 9.02
N GLY A 58 -16.22 -8.42 7.77
CA GLY A 58 -16.12 -9.48 6.75
C GLY A 58 -14.68 -9.74 6.27
N LEU A 59 -14.39 -10.98 5.83
CA LEU A 59 -13.08 -11.39 5.30
C LEU A 59 -12.55 -10.46 4.20
N GLY A 60 -13.43 -9.91 3.36
CA GLY A 60 -13.00 -8.96 2.33
C GLY A 60 -12.51 -7.61 2.87
N ASN A 61 -12.94 -7.18 4.06
CA ASN A 61 -12.40 -5.97 4.71
C ASN A 61 -10.99 -6.24 5.23
N LEU A 62 -10.75 -7.40 5.84
CA LEU A 62 -9.40 -7.83 6.21
C LEU A 62 -8.51 -7.88 4.97
N LEU A 63 -8.98 -8.49 3.89
CA LEU A 63 -8.25 -8.57 2.62
C LEU A 63 -7.96 -7.16 2.05
N SER A 64 -8.92 -6.23 2.15
CA SER A 64 -8.73 -4.84 1.74
C SER A 64 -7.70 -4.11 2.62
N LEU A 65 -7.67 -4.35 3.93
CA LEU A 65 -6.68 -3.76 4.83
C LEU A 65 -5.26 -4.29 4.58
N PHE A 66 -5.12 -5.60 4.37
CA PHE A 66 -3.82 -6.21 4.06
C PHE A 66 -3.29 -5.82 2.67
N THR A 67 -4.17 -5.49 1.73
CA THR A 67 -3.80 -5.06 0.38
C THR A 67 -3.74 -3.54 0.23
N GLY A 68 -4.01 -2.77 1.29
CA GLY A 68 -3.96 -1.31 1.28
C GLY A 68 -5.07 -0.63 0.46
N GLY A 69 -6.22 -1.30 0.34
CA GLY A 69 -7.38 -0.86 -0.45
C GLY A 69 -7.34 -1.25 -1.93
N ALA A 70 -6.31 -2.00 -2.33
CA ALA A 70 -6.12 -2.47 -3.71
C ALA A 70 -7.19 -3.50 -4.13
N PHE A 71 -7.68 -4.31 -3.19
CA PHE A 71 -8.77 -5.27 -3.41
C PHE A 71 -10.11 -4.56 -3.69
N THR A 72 -10.50 -3.59 -2.86
CA THR A 72 -11.75 -2.84 -3.00
C THR A 72 -11.82 -2.07 -4.33
N ARG A 73 -10.66 -1.63 -4.84
CA ARG A 73 -10.55 -0.89 -6.10
C ARG A 73 -10.36 -1.80 -7.33
N ALA A 74 -10.35 -3.13 -7.16
CA ALA A 74 -10.06 -4.08 -8.22
C ALA A 74 -8.77 -3.73 -9.01
N SER A 75 -7.71 -3.38 -8.29
CA SER A 75 -6.44 -3.00 -8.93
C SER A 75 -5.66 -4.20 -9.47
N ILE A 76 -4.66 -3.97 -10.32
CA ILE A 76 -3.74 -5.03 -10.81
C ILE A 76 -3.08 -5.77 -9.64
N PHE A 77 -2.85 -5.08 -8.51
CA PHE A 77 -2.34 -5.66 -7.27
C PHE A 77 -3.47 -5.94 -6.28
N ALA A 78 -4.62 -6.47 -6.73
CA ALA A 78 -5.79 -6.70 -5.88
C ALA A 78 -5.51 -7.58 -4.65
N LEU A 79 -4.55 -8.52 -4.74
CA LEU A 79 -4.08 -9.34 -3.62
C LEU A 79 -2.79 -8.79 -2.96
N GLY A 80 -2.30 -7.63 -3.41
CA GLY A 80 -1.16 -6.94 -2.82
C GLY A 80 0.16 -7.71 -2.97
N ILE A 81 0.83 -7.94 -1.84
CA ILE A 81 2.07 -8.71 -1.69
C ILE A 81 1.83 -10.12 -1.11
N MET A 82 0.56 -10.50 -0.89
CA MET A 82 0.17 -11.80 -0.32
C MET A 82 0.39 -12.95 -1.31
#